data_AF-A0A9X2KMZ0-F1
#
_entry.id   AF-A0A9X2KMZ0-F1
#
_cell.length_a   1.000
_cell.length_b   1.000
_cell.length_c   1.000
_cell.angle_alpha   90.00
_cell.angle_beta   90.00
_cell.angle_gamma   90.00
#
_symmetry.space_group_name_H-M   'P 1'
#
loop_
_entity.id
_entity.type
_entity.pdbx_description
1 polymer ?
#
loop_
_entity_poly.entity_id
_entity_poly.type
_entity_poly.pdbx_seq_one_letter_code
_entity_poly.pdbx_strand_id
1 'polypeptide(L)'
;MIDGGALDARLVIAKLETAAADLGLANAEVAAILFGRTDAWPMPLVDQWAVMEKGQEGRLRDLLEICRMLAGVFGAEAVLWLRRPSGGSGITPLGFLKSDPGALRALRDVLRLEQGIKR
;
A
#
# COMPACT_ATOMS: atom_id res chain seq x y z
N MET A 1 27.28 -1.73 -13.77
CA MET A 1 26.44 -2.77 -13.12
C MET A 1 25.17 -2.09 -12.66
N ILE A 2 24.01 -2.52 -13.16
CA ILE A 2 22.74 -2.11 -12.59
C ILE A 2 22.52 -3.02 -11.39
N ASP A 3 22.42 -2.44 -10.18
CA ASP A 3 22.17 -3.20 -8.95
C ASP A 3 20.87 -4.00 -9.10
N GLY A 4 20.93 -5.32 -8.94
CA GLY A 4 19.77 -6.22 -9.07
C GLY A 4 18.60 -5.86 -8.15
N GLY A 5 18.87 -5.21 -7.00
CA GLY A 5 17.84 -4.71 -6.09
C GLY A 5 17.03 -3.53 -6.64
N ALA A 6 17.63 -2.66 -7.45
CA ALA A 6 16.93 -1.53 -8.06
C ALA A 6 15.95 -1.99 -9.16
N LEU A 7 16.30 -3.07 -9.89
CA LEU A 7 15.41 -3.67 -10.88
C LEU A 7 14.19 -4.35 -10.21
N ASP A 8 14.42 -5.02 -9.07
CA ASP A 8 13.36 -5.67 -8.30
C ASP A 8 12.36 -4.66 -7.71
N ALA A 9 12.86 -3.55 -7.14
CA ALA A 9 12.01 -2.49 -6.59
C ALA A 9 11.09 -1.88 -7.67
N ARG A 10 11.61 -1.61 -8.88
CA ARG A 10 10.82 -1.08 -10.00
C ARG A 10 9.68 -2.01 -10.40
N LEU A 11 9.95 -3.31 -10.44
CA LEU A 11 8.94 -4.31 -10.77
C LEU A 11 7.86 -4.40 -9.68
N VAL A 12 8.25 -4.34 -8.41
CA VAL A 12 7.29 -4.33 -7.29
C VAL A 12 6.41 -3.08 -7.33
N ILE A 13 6.99 -1.91 -7.62
CA ILE A 13 6.26 -0.64 -7.75
C ILE A 13 5.23 -0.72 -8.88
N ALA A 14 5.61 -1.19 -10.08
CA ALA A 14 4.67 -1.32 -11.19
C ALA A 14 3.50 -2.28 -10.87
N LYS A 15 3.79 -3.39 -10.18
CA LYS A 15 2.76 -4.33 -9.69
C LYS A 15 1.84 -3.68 -8.66
N LEU A 16 2.41 -2.86 -7.76
CA LEU A 16 1.66 -2.12 -6.76
C LEU A 16 0.76 -1.07 -7.39
N GLU A 17 1.26 -0.28 -8.35
CA GLU A 17 0.46 0.73 -9.05
C GLU A 17 -0.74 0.07 -9.75
N THR A 18 -0.53 -1.07 -10.41
CA THR A 18 -1.61 -1.83 -11.04
C THR A 18 -2.63 -2.31 -9.99
N ALA A 19 -2.17 -2.99 -8.94
CA ALA A 19 -3.06 -3.53 -7.90
C ALA A 19 -3.81 -2.43 -7.14
N ALA A 20 -3.18 -1.27 -6.91
CA ALA A 20 -3.81 -0.13 -6.28
C ALA A 20 -4.86 0.52 -7.20
N ALA A 21 -4.56 0.63 -8.50
CA ALA A 21 -5.50 1.15 -9.48
C ALA A 21 -6.74 0.26 -9.62
N ASP A 22 -6.57 -1.07 -9.58
CA ASP A 22 -7.68 -2.02 -9.57
C ASP A 22 -8.60 -1.86 -8.35
N LEU A 23 -8.06 -1.38 -7.23
CA LEU A 23 -8.81 -1.00 -6.03
C LEU A 23 -9.28 0.46 -6.03
N GLY A 24 -9.13 1.21 -7.13
CA GLY A 24 -9.53 2.61 -7.20
C GLY A 24 -8.72 3.58 -6.33
N LEU A 25 -7.51 3.20 -5.90
CA LEU A 25 -6.59 4.08 -5.19
C LEU A 25 -5.78 4.92 -6.18
N ALA A 26 -5.70 6.23 -5.92
CA ALA A 26 -4.83 7.10 -6.70
C ALA A 26 -3.36 6.97 -6.26
N ASN A 27 -2.41 7.22 -7.16
CA ASN A 27 -0.98 7.19 -6.85
C ASN A 27 -0.59 8.10 -5.67
N ALA A 28 -1.26 9.24 -5.51
CA ALA A 28 -1.06 10.12 -4.36
C ALA A 28 -1.46 9.46 -3.03
N GLU A 29 -2.47 8.59 -3.03
CA GLU A 29 -2.89 7.85 -1.84
C GLU A 29 -1.91 6.73 -1.51
N VAL A 30 -1.39 6.04 -2.53
CA VAL A 30 -0.34 5.02 -2.37
C VAL A 30 0.93 5.64 -1.81
N ALA A 31 1.36 6.77 -2.37
CA ALA A 31 2.50 7.53 -1.86
C ALA A 31 2.29 7.95 -0.40
N ALA A 32 1.11 8.45 -0.05
CA ALA A 32 0.79 8.84 1.33
C ALA A 32 0.86 7.66 2.31
N ILE A 33 0.40 6.48 1.92
CA ILE A 33 0.50 5.26 2.75
C ILE A 33 1.97 4.84 2.93
N LEU A 34 2.77 4.86 1.86
CA LEU A 34 4.15 4.39 1.92
C LEU A 34 5.07 5.34 2.67
N PHE A 35 4.88 6.65 2.46
CA PHE A 35 5.81 7.68 2.90
C PHE A 35 5.29 8.51 4.08
N GLY A 36 4.03 8.33 4.51
CA GLY A 36 3.43 9.11 5.59
C GLY A 36 3.28 10.60 5.24
N ARG A 37 3.22 10.90 3.94
CA ARG A 37 3.27 12.26 3.40
C ARG A 37 2.04 12.53 2.55
N THR A 38 1.24 13.51 2.95
CA THR A 38 0.03 13.93 2.23
C THR A 38 0.30 15.01 1.19
N ASP A 39 1.51 15.56 1.17
CA ASP A 39 1.97 16.48 0.13
C ASP A 39 2.26 15.71 -1.16
N ALA A 40 1.54 16.08 -2.22
CA ALA A 40 1.71 15.47 -3.54
C ALA A 40 3.07 15.87 -4.11
N TRP A 41 4.01 14.93 -4.15
CA TRP A 41 5.20 15.10 -4.95
C TRP A 41 4.82 15.03 -6.43
N PRO A 42 5.14 16.03 -7.27
CA PRO A 42 4.75 16.04 -8.67
C PRO A 42 5.68 15.15 -9.51
N MET A 43 5.93 13.92 -9.06
CA MET A 43 6.78 12.96 -9.74
C MET A 43 6.24 11.52 -9.59
N PRO A 44 6.55 10.61 -10.54
CA PRO A 44 6.14 9.21 -10.49
C PRO A 44 6.54 8.48 -9.21
N LEU A 45 5.77 7.47 -8.80
CA LEU A 45 6.01 6.70 -7.57
C LEU A 45 7.40 6.05 -7.53
N VAL A 46 7.89 5.61 -8.69
CA VAL A 46 9.25 5.04 -8.84
C VAL A 46 10.36 6.05 -8.54
N ASP A 47 10.15 7.32 -8.88
CA ASP A 47 11.13 8.38 -8.64
C ASP A 47 11.07 8.82 -7.17
N GLN A 48 9.86 8.89 -6.60
CA GLN A 48 9.68 9.09 -5.16
C GLN A 48 10.35 7.97 -4.34
N TRP A 49 10.31 6.72 -4.84
CA TRP A 49 10.98 5.61 -4.18
C TRP A 49 12.50 5.72 -4.23
N ALA A 50 13.06 6.16 -5.36
CA ALA A 50 14.51 6.25 -5.56
C ALA A 50 15.20 7.22 -4.58
N VAL A 51 14.46 8.20 -4.06
CA VAL A 51 14.94 9.21 -3.12
C VAL A 51 14.69 8.85 -1.65
N MET A 52 14.01 7.73 -1.36
CA MET A 52 13.77 7.25 -0.01
C MET A 52 14.97 6.53 0.60
N GLU A 53 15.07 6.54 1.93
CA GLU A 53 16.07 5.76 2.67
C GLU A 53 15.97 4.27 2.34
N LYS A 54 17.14 3.63 2.16
CA LYS A 54 17.24 2.18 1.95
C LYS A 54 16.58 1.41 3.12
N GLY A 55 15.94 0.29 2.81
CA GLY A 55 15.33 -0.61 3.81
C GLY A 55 13.81 -0.54 3.92
N GLN A 56 13.14 0.28 3.11
CA GLN A 56 11.66 0.35 3.11
C GLN A 56 10.97 -0.66 2.19
N GLU A 57 11.72 -1.47 1.44
CA GLU A 57 11.19 -2.44 0.45
C GLU A 57 10.13 -3.39 1.02
N GLY A 58 10.24 -3.71 2.31
CA GLY A 58 9.22 -4.49 3.02
C GLY A 58 7.84 -3.84 2.97
N ARG A 59 7.74 -2.50 3.07
CA ARG A 59 6.47 -1.78 3.02
C ARG A 59 5.80 -1.85 1.64
N LEU A 60 6.59 -1.79 0.55
CA LEU A 60 6.05 -1.96 -0.80
C LEU A 60 5.40 -3.32 -0.96
N ARG A 61 6.10 -4.36 -0.50
CA ARG A 61 5.60 -5.74 -0.57
C ARG A 61 4.37 -5.93 0.31
N ASP A 62 4.39 -5.37 1.52
CA ASP A 62 3.27 -5.42 2.46
C ASP A 62 2.02 -4.75 1.85
N LEU A 63 2.17 -3.55 1.29
CA LEU A 63 1.06 -2.83 0.64
C LEU A 63 0.55 -3.56 -0.61
N LEU A 64 1.44 -4.06 -1.47
CA LEU A 64 1.05 -4.84 -2.65
C LEU A 64 0.23 -6.08 -2.26
N GLU A 65 0.65 -6.78 -1.21
CA GLU A 65 -0.05 -7.95 -0.71
C GLU A 65 -1.41 -7.59 -0.10
N ILE A 66 -1.49 -6.52 0.69
CA ILE A 66 -2.75 -5.99 1.20
C ILE A 66 -3.70 -5.68 0.03
N CYS A 67 -3.21 -5.02 -1.02
CA CYS A 67 -4.05 -4.70 -2.17
C CYS A 67 -4.65 -5.97 -2.81
N ARG A 68 -3.84 -7.02 -2.98
CA ARG A 68 -4.32 -8.30 -3.52
C ARG A 68 -5.31 -9.00 -2.60
N MET A 69 -5.06 -8.98 -1.30
CA MET A 69 -5.97 -9.56 -0.30
C MET A 69 -7.31 -8.83 -0.28
N LEU A 70 -7.29 -7.49 -0.33
CA LEU A 70 -8.51 -6.68 -0.41
C LEU A 70 -9.26 -6.90 -1.72
N ALA A 71 -8.55 -7.03 -2.85
CA ALA A 71 -9.16 -7.39 -4.13
C ALA A 71 -9.85 -8.76 -4.06
N GLY A 72 -9.22 -9.75 -3.42
CA GLY A 72 -9.80 -11.08 -3.25
C GLY A 72 -11.03 -11.11 -2.35
N VAL A 73 -11.05 -10.31 -1.28
CA VAL A 73 -12.16 -10.29 -0.30
C VAL A 73 -13.32 -9.43 -0.76
N PHE A 74 -13.04 -8.22 -1.25
CA PHE A 74 -14.04 -7.20 -1.53
C PHE A 74 -14.25 -6.94 -3.04
N GLY A 75 -13.36 -7.41 -3.90
CA GLY A 75 -13.40 -7.10 -5.34
C GLY A 75 -13.42 -5.59 -5.58
N ALA A 76 -14.35 -5.14 -6.43
CA ALA A 76 -14.54 -3.72 -6.76
C ALA A 76 -14.97 -2.85 -5.56
N GLU A 77 -15.53 -3.44 -4.51
CA GLU A 77 -16.03 -2.73 -3.33
C GLU A 77 -14.93 -2.38 -2.32
N ALA A 78 -13.69 -2.84 -2.56
CA ALA A 78 -12.56 -2.60 -1.66
C ALA A 78 -12.32 -1.11 -1.38
N VAL A 79 -12.48 -0.26 -2.40
CA VAL A 79 -12.32 1.20 -2.26
C VAL A 79 -13.35 1.80 -1.31
N LEU A 80 -14.58 1.28 -1.34
CA LEU A 80 -15.67 1.75 -0.50
C LEU A 80 -15.41 1.33 0.95
N TRP A 81 -14.95 0.11 1.18
CA TRP A 81 -14.52 -0.33 2.50
C TRP A 81 -13.37 0.54 3.04
N LEU A 82 -12.35 0.80 2.22
CA LEU A 82 -11.20 1.63 2.60
C LEU A 82 -11.58 3.07 2.97
N ARG A 83 -12.61 3.63 2.33
CA ARG A 83 -13.06 5.01 2.52
C ARG A 83 -14.24 5.15 3.47
N ARG A 84 -14.86 4.06 3.90
CA ARG A 84 -15.95 4.09 4.87
C ARG A 84 -15.39 4.18 6.28
N PRO A 85 -15.85 5.11 7.13
CA PRO A 85 -15.48 5.14 8.53
C PRO A 85 -15.83 3.81 9.21
N SER A 86 -14.93 3.30 10.04
CA SER A 86 -15.19 2.10 10.86
C SER A 86 -15.51 2.49 12.31
N GLY A 87 -16.65 1.99 12.81
CA GLY A 87 -17.13 2.27 14.17
C GLY A 87 -17.45 3.75 14.42
N GLY A 88 -17.42 4.16 15.68
CA GLY A 88 -17.71 5.54 16.11
C GLY A 88 -16.55 6.53 15.98
N SER A 89 -15.38 6.11 15.47
CA SER A 89 -14.16 6.93 15.45
C SER A 89 -14.14 8.00 14.35
N GLY A 90 -14.96 7.83 13.31
CA GLY A 90 -14.93 8.68 12.11
C GLY A 90 -13.68 8.48 11.22
N ILE A 91 -12.73 7.64 11.63
CA ILE A 91 -11.51 7.34 10.88
C ILE A 91 -11.79 6.22 9.87
N THR A 92 -11.36 6.44 8.62
CA THR A 92 -11.44 5.43 7.56
C THR A 92 -10.20 4.54 7.60
N PRO A 93 -10.27 3.27 7.17
CA PRO A 93 -9.08 2.42 7.06
C PRO A 93 -7.97 3.07 6.24
N LEU A 94 -8.32 3.76 5.15
CA LEU A 94 -7.38 4.51 4.32
C LEU A 94 -6.76 5.71 5.06
N GLY A 95 -7.56 6.43 5.85
CA GLY A 95 -7.06 7.53 6.68
C GLY A 95 -6.08 7.02 7.73
N PHE A 96 -6.38 5.89 8.37
CA PHE A 96 -5.50 5.25 9.34
C PHE A 96 -4.16 4.84 8.71
N LEU A 97 -4.19 4.16 7.56
CA LEU A 97 -2.98 3.73 6.84
C LEU A 97 -2.09 4.90 6.38
N LYS A 98 -2.70 6.06 6.05
CA LYS A 98 -1.95 7.29 5.73
C LYS A 98 -1.29 7.92 6.97
N SER A 99 -1.91 7.78 8.14
CA SER A 99 -1.42 8.36 9.41
C SER A 99 -0.35 7.52 10.11
N ASP A 100 -0.35 6.20 9.90
CA ASP A 100 0.60 5.27 10.51
C ASP A 100 1.11 4.25 9.47
N PRO A 101 2.21 4.58 8.76
CA PRO A 101 2.85 3.63 7.83
C PRO A 101 3.33 2.33 8.51
N GLY A 102 3.55 2.34 9.82
CA GLY A 102 3.92 1.16 10.61
C GLY A 102 2.79 0.13 10.71
N ALA A 103 1.53 0.57 10.55
CA ALA A 103 0.35 -0.29 10.60
C ALA A 103 0.26 -1.27 9.41
N LEU A 104 0.96 -1.02 8.30
CA LEU A 104 0.92 -1.88 7.11
C LEU A 104 1.25 -3.35 7.43
N ARG A 105 2.33 -3.56 8.17
CA ARG A 105 2.76 -4.92 8.53
C ARG A 105 1.72 -5.63 9.40
N ALA A 106 1.14 -4.90 10.36
CA ALA A 106 0.11 -5.44 11.24
C ALA A 106 -1.17 -5.77 10.46
N LEU A 107 -1.62 -4.88 9.58
CA LEU A 107 -2.81 -5.12 8.74
C LEU A 107 -2.60 -6.31 7.80
N ARG A 108 -1.43 -6.42 7.15
CA ARG A 108 -1.08 -7.58 6.33
C ARG A 108 -1.18 -8.88 7.13
N ASP A 109 -0.60 -8.90 8.34
CA ASP A 109 -0.61 -10.09 9.18
C ASP A 109 -2.02 -10.48 9.63
N VAL A 110 -2.87 -9.50 9.99
CA VAL A 110 -4.28 -9.74 10.31
C VAL A 110 -5.02 -10.32 9.10
N LEU A 111 -4.88 -9.72 7.91
CA LEU A 111 -5.53 -10.22 6.69
C LEU A 111 -5.08 -11.63 6.32
N ARG A 112 -3.80 -11.96 6.50
CA ARG A 112 -3.29 -13.32 6.30
C ARG A 112 -3.95 -14.32 7.25
N LEU A 113 -4.09 -13.97 8.53
CA LEU A 113 -4.73 -14.83 9.53
C LEU A 113 -6.20 -15.07 9.18
N GLU A 114 -6.96 -14.02 8.85
CA GLU A 114 -8.37 -14.12 8.46
C GLU A 114 -8.57 -14.98 7.19
N GLN A 115 -7.59 -14.98 6.28
CA GLN A 115 -7.62 -15.80 5.06
C GLN A 115 -6.98 -17.19 5.23
N GLY A 116 -6.56 -17.56 6.43
CA GLY A 116 -5.92 -18.86 6.69
C GLY A 116 -4.54 -19.04 6.05
N ILE A 117 -3.89 -17.95 5.62
CA ILE A 117 -2.55 -17.96 5.02
C ILE A 117 -1.52 -18.07 6.13
N LYS A 118 -0.83 -19.22 6.23
CA LYS A 118 0.25 -19.43 7.22
C LYS A 118 1.58 -18.85 6.72
N ARG A 119 2.42 -18.42 7.68
CA ARG A 119 3.75 -17.83 7.45
C ARG A 119 4.73 -18.79 6.79
#